data_AF-A0A0G3XGD0-F1
#
_entry.id   AF-A0A0G3XGD0-F1
#
_cell.length_a   1.000
_cell.length_b   1.000
_cell.length_c   1.000
_cell.angle_alpha   90.00
_cell.angle_beta   90.00
_cell.angle_gamma   90.00
#
_symmetry.space_group_name_H-M   'P 1'
#
loop_
_entity.id
_entity.type
_entity.pdbx_description
1 polymer ?
#
loop_
_entity_poly.entity_id
_entity_poly.type
_entity_poly.pdbx_seq_one_letter_code
_entity_poly.pdbx_strand_id
1 'polypeptide(L)'
;MTEAATIHPAAAPASQLVDITLQQACEEFLKKEAEYLDDRRFAEWFELLDPAIDYSAPVRTARENWDGTGISGTAFYLKEDHASIEMRVKRLRSRYAWSESPATRTRRMVSNIRVTPHGSDPALVAARSNLVVFCHRGDAAHPQILTAERFDEIRIGTEASRLVKRTAILDSTVLGLESLSIFL
;
A
#
# COMPACT_ATOMS: atom_id res chain seq x y z
N MET A 1 28.72 -6.23 -11.05
CA MET A 1 28.41 -6.24 -9.61
C MET A 1 27.30 -5.24 -9.38
N THR A 2 26.06 -5.69 -9.50
CA THR A 2 24.88 -4.85 -9.34
C THR A 2 24.51 -4.91 -7.87
N GLU A 3 24.59 -3.78 -7.20
CA GLU A 3 24.22 -3.60 -5.80
C GLU A 3 22.78 -4.08 -5.62
N ALA A 4 22.60 -5.13 -4.83
CA ALA A 4 21.28 -5.66 -4.51
C ALA A 4 20.57 -4.59 -3.67
N ALA A 5 19.66 -3.83 -4.28
CA ALA A 5 18.78 -2.94 -3.55
C ALA A 5 18.13 -3.75 -2.43
N THR A 6 18.31 -3.31 -1.19
CA THR A 6 17.71 -3.94 -0.01
C THR A 6 16.20 -3.67 -0.07
N ILE A 7 15.45 -4.55 -0.75
CA ILE A 7 13.99 -4.36 -0.95
C ILE A 7 13.18 -4.79 0.29
N HIS A 8 13.84 -5.43 1.25
CA HIS A 8 13.30 -5.47 2.61
C HIS A 8 13.74 -4.19 3.30
N PRO A 9 12.85 -3.36 3.86
CA PRO A 9 13.30 -2.47 4.93
C PRO A 9 14.02 -3.36 5.94
N ALA A 10 15.20 -2.92 6.39
CA ALA A 10 16.01 -3.64 7.36
C ALA A 10 15.09 -4.23 8.43
N ALA A 11 15.28 -5.51 8.78
CA ALA A 11 14.54 -6.15 9.85
C ALA A 11 14.49 -5.17 11.03
N ALA A 12 13.29 -4.72 11.39
CA ALA A 12 13.12 -3.69 12.40
C ALA A 12 13.96 -4.11 13.62
N PRO A 13 14.82 -3.22 14.15
CA PRO A 13 15.62 -3.55 15.31
C PRO A 13 14.70 -4.04 16.43
N ALA A 14 15.24 -4.92 17.28
CA ALA A 14 14.53 -5.56 18.38
C ALA A 14 13.51 -4.60 19.04
N SER A 15 12.27 -5.06 19.08
CA SER A 15 11.05 -4.38 19.54
C SER A 15 11.27 -3.28 20.59
N GLN A 16 11.50 -2.05 20.15
CA GLN A 16 11.06 -0.91 20.94
C GLN A 16 9.56 -0.81 20.75
N LEU A 17 8.83 -1.28 21.75
CA LEU A 17 7.38 -1.13 21.82
C LEU A 17 7.06 0.36 21.70
N VAL A 18 6.28 0.68 20.69
CA VAL A 18 5.71 2.00 20.51
C VAL A 18 4.67 2.24 21.61
N ASP A 19 4.48 3.50 21.99
CA ASP A 19 3.36 3.90 22.84
C ASP A 19 2.05 3.33 22.28
N ILE A 20 1.25 2.71 23.15
CA ILE A 20 -0.04 2.11 22.79
C ILE A 20 -0.95 3.11 22.06
N THR A 21 -0.86 4.39 22.43
CA THR A 21 -1.63 5.48 21.81
C THR A 21 -1.24 5.65 20.34
N LEU A 22 0.06 5.56 20.04
CA LEU A 22 0.60 5.73 18.70
C LEU A 22 0.33 4.50 17.82
N GLN A 23 0.38 3.30 18.40
CA GLN A 23 -0.10 2.06 17.75
C GLN A 23 -1.58 2.21 17.35
N GLN A 24 -2.45 2.61 18.29
CA GLN A 24 -3.88 2.80 18.03
C GLN A 24 -4.13 3.86 16.95
N ALA A 25 -3.45 5.00 17.01
CA ALA A 25 -3.56 6.04 16.00
C ALA A 25 -3.18 5.55 14.59
N CYS A 26 -2.12 4.73 14.48
CA CYS A 26 -1.73 4.11 13.23
C CYS A 26 -2.77 3.09 12.74
N GLU A 27 -3.32 2.27 13.62
CA GLU A 27 -4.38 1.31 13.26
C GLU A 27 -5.64 2.02 12.75
N GLU A 28 -6.09 3.08 13.44
CA GLU A 28 -7.24 3.88 13.01
C GLU A 28 -6.98 4.58 11.68
N PHE A 29 -5.76 5.07 11.44
CA PHE A 29 -5.36 5.62 10.14
C PHE A 29 -5.52 4.58 9.01
N LEU A 30 -4.99 3.37 9.20
CA LEU A 30 -5.06 2.31 8.18
C LEU A 30 -6.49 1.78 7.97
N LYS A 31 -7.32 1.74 9.03
CA LYS A 31 -8.76 1.39 8.92
C LYS A 31 -9.51 2.43 8.10
N LYS A 32 -9.31 3.72 8.40
CA LYS A 32 -9.91 4.85 7.68
C LYS A 32 -9.47 4.89 6.22
N GLU A 33 -8.19 4.63 5.96
CA GLU A 33 -7.66 4.50 4.61
C GLU A 33 -8.40 3.40 3.81
N ALA A 34 -8.55 2.22 4.41
CA ALA A 34 -9.25 1.10 3.79
C ALA A 34 -10.72 1.44 3.49
N GLU A 35 -11.43 2.11 4.42
CA GLU A 35 -12.79 2.60 4.22
C GLU A 35 -12.86 3.53 3.00
N TYR A 36 -12.00 4.54 2.93
CA TYR A 36 -12.02 5.50 1.83
C TYR A 36 -11.78 4.85 0.48
N LEU A 37 -10.86 3.89 0.41
CA LEU A 37 -10.58 3.16 -0.83
C LEU A 37 -11.73 2.22 -1.22
N ASP A 38 -12.33 1.51 -0.26
CA ASP A 38 -13.45 0.59 -0.52
C ASP A 38 -14.73 1.33 -0.93
N ASP A 39 -14.99 2.49 -0.33
CA ASP A 39 -16.14 3.36 -0.65
C ASP A 39 -15.89 4.27 -1.87
N ARG A 40 -14.73 4.12 -2.53
CA ARG A 40 -14.32 4.93 -3.69
C ARG A 40 -14.25 6.44 -3.40
N ARG A 41 -14.03 6.81 -2.14
CA ARG A 41 -13.78 8.16 -1.64
C ARG A 41 -12.34 8.58 -1.91
N PHE A 42 -11.95 8.52 -3.19
CA PHE A 42 -10.56 8.69 -3.62
C PHE A 42 -10.02 10.10 -3.38
N ALA A 43 -10.87 11.12 -3.35
CA ALA A 43 -10.45 12.48 -3.03
C ALA A 43 -10.04 12.57 -1.55
N GLU A 44 -10.85 12.02 -0.65
CA GLU A 44 -10.54 11.99 0.78
C GLU A 44 -9.36 11.08 1.11
N TRP A 45 -9.19 9.96 0.39
CA TRP A 45 -7.98 9.15 0.47
C TRP A 45 -6.74 9.91 0.00
N PHE A 46 -6.85 10.67 -1.10
CA PHE A 46 -5.74 11.45 -1.63
C PHE A 46 -5.26 12.50 -0.62
N GLU A 47 -6.19 13.12 0.10
CA GLU A 47 -5.84 14.03 1.20
C GLU A 47 -5.05 13.34 2.31
N LEU A 48 -5.07 12.01 2.48
CA LEU A 48 -4.24 11.31 3.47
C LEU A 48 -2.77 11.18 3.06
N LEU A 49 -2.40 11.54 1.83
CA LEU A 49 -1.05 11.37 1.32
C LEU A 49 -0.20 12.60 1.63
N ASP A 50 1.06 12.35 1.97
CA ASP A 50 2.06 13.41 2.06
C ASP A 50 2.37 13.96 0.66
N PRO A 51 2.59 15.27 0.47
CA PRO A 51 3.03 15.84 -0.80
C PRO A 51 4.31 15.21 -1.37
N ALA A 52 5.16 14.64 -0.51
CA ALA A 52 6.37 13.92 -0.88
C ALA A 52 6.22 12.38 -0.89
N ILE A 53 4.98 11.86 -1.01
CA ILE A 53 4.70 10.42 -1.03
C ILE A 53 5.57 9.66 -2.03
N ASP A 54 6.24 8.61 -1.56
CA ASP A 54 6.85 7.57 -2.39
C ASP A 54 6.01 6.30 -2.30
N TYR A 55 5.25 6.01 -3.35
CA TYR A 55 4.35 4.87 -3.41
C TYR A 55 4.87 3.83 -4.41
N SER A 56 5.09 2.60 -3.95
CA SER A 56 5.61 1.54 -4.81
C SER A 56 5.02 0.16 -4.53
N ALA A 57 4.89 -0.62 -5.59
CA ALA A 57 4.57 -2.03 -5.57
C ALA A 57 5.49 -2.74 -6.58
N PRO A 58 6.66 -3.27 -6.15
CA PRO A 58 7.61 -3.92 -7.04
C PRO A 58 7.06 -5.24 -7.62
N VAL A 59 7.55 -5.61 -8.81
CA VAL A 59 7.23 -6.92 -9.42
C VAL A 59 7.94 -8.02 -8.62
N ARG A 60 7.23 -9.12 -8.37
CA ARG A 60 7.78 -10.35 -7.81
C ARG A 60 7.98 -11.39 -8.90
N THR A 61 9.11 -12.07 -8.88
CA THR A 61 9.46 -13.17 -9.79
C THR A 61 9.66 -14.46 -9.01
N ALA A 62 9.35 -15.60 -9.63
CA ALA A 62 9.68 -16.90 -9.05
C ALA A 62 11.20 -17.11 -9.15
N ARG A 63 11.83 -17.39 -8.01
CA ARG A 63 13.27 -17.62 -7.88
C ARG A 63 13.52 -18.83 -6.99
N GLU A 64 14.64 -19.49 -7.17
CA GLU A 64 15.12 -20.50 -6.24
C GLU A 64 15.60 -19.84 -4.95
N ASN A 65 15.57 -20.57 -3.82
CA ASN A 65 15.79 -19.98 -2.50
C ASN A 65 17.16 -19.30 -2.34
N TRP A 66 18.17 -19.72 -3.09
CA TRP A 66 19.52 -19.14 -3.06
C TRP A 66 19.71 -17.92 -3.97
N ASP A 67 18.77 -17.67 -4.89
CA ASP A 67 18.81 -16.52 -5.81
C ASP A 67 18.20 -15.25 -5.21
N GLY A 68 17.73 -15.32 -3.96
CA GLY A 68 17.18 -14.21 -3.20
C GLY A 68 15.66 -14.15 -3.20
N THR A 69 15.12 -12.99 -2.83
CA THR A 69 13.70 -12.82 -2.46
C THR A 69 12.74 -12.82 -3.64
N GLY A 70 13.26 -12.72 -4.86
CA GLY A 70 12.48 -12.59 -6.10
C GLY A 70 11.80 -11.24 -6.29
N ILE A 71 11.95 -10.29 -5.35
CA ILE A 71 11.40 -8.93 -5.47
C ILE A 71 12.33 -8.11 -6.38
N SER A 72 11.77 -7.40 -7.37
CA SER A 72 12.52 -6.58 -8.31
C SER A 72 12.91 -5.22 -7.72
N GLY A 73 14.14 -4.79 -7.98
CA GLY A 73 14.61 -3.43 -7.66
C GLY A 73 14.38 -2.41 -8.79
N THR A 74 13.97 -2.85 -9.98
CA THR A 74 13.88 -2.00 -11.18
C THR A 74 12.54 -2.08 -11.91
N ALA A 75 11.74 -3.12 -11.64
CA ALA A 75 10.43 -3.32 -12.27
C ALA A 75 9.32 -3.22 -11.23
N PHE A 76 8.29 -2.43 -11.53
CA PHE A 76 7.22 -2.11 -10.59
C PHE A 76 5.86 -2.23 -11.27
N TYR A 77 4.87 -2.77 -10.53
CA TYR A 77 3.46 -2.66 -10.89
C TYR A 77 2.94 -1.25 -10.66
N LEU A 78 3.38 -0.62 -9.57
CA LEU A 78 3.11 0.78 -9.23
C LEU A 78 4.43 1.41 -8.79
N LYS A 79 4.78 2.56 -9.37
CA LYS A 79 5.84 3.44 -8.88
C LYS A 79 5.34 4.85 -9.11
N GLU A 80 4.79 5.44 -8.07
CA GLU A 80 3.91 6.59 -8.15
C GLU A 80 4.38 7.66 -7.15
N ASP A 81 4.25 8.91 -7.55
CA ASP A 81 4.44 10.09 -6.71
C ASP A 81 3.09 10.80 -6.49
N HIS A 82 3.08 11.89 -5.72
CA HIS A 82 1.86 12.63 -5.43
C HIS A 82 1.10 13.06 -6.70
N ALA A 83 1.82 13.55 -7.72
CA ALA A 83 1.21 14.05 -8.96
C ALA A 83 0.65 12.92 -9.81
N SER A 84 1.35 11.79 -9.91
CA SER A 84 0.89 10.62 -10.66
C SER A 84 -0.33 9.97 -10.00
N ILE A 85 -0.36 9.91 -8.66
CA ILE A 85 -1.55 9.48 -7.91
C ILE A 85 -2.72 10.44 -8.15
N GLU A 86 -2.50 11.76 -8.11
CA GLU A 86 -3.54 12.75 -8.37
C GLU A 86 -4.19 12.54 -9.74
N MET A 87 -3.38 12.29 -10.77
CA MET A 87 -3.87 11.97 -12.12
C MET A 87 -4.70 10.69 -12.15
N ARG A 88 -4.30 9.65 -11.41
CA ARG A 88 -5.10 8.42 -11.27
C ARG A 88 -6.43 8.69 -10.58
N VAL A 89 -6.45 9.45 -9.50
CA VAL A 89 -7.67 9.84 -8.77
C VAL A 89 -8.62 10.62 -9.68
N LYS A 90 -8.10 11.62 -10.42
CA LYS A 90 -8.86 12.37 -11.43
C LYS A 90 -9.45 11.44 -12.49
N ARG A 91 -8.66 10.47 -12.98
CA ARG A 91 -9.11 9.49 -13.97
C ARG A 91 -10.23 8.61 -13.42
N LEU A 92 -10.10 8.07 -12.21
CA LEU A 92 -11.11 7.20 -11.58
C LEU A 92 -12.48 7.87 -11.37
N ARG A 93 -12.51 9.21 -11.33
CA ARG A 93 -13.74 10.02 -11.25
C ARG A 93 -14.33 10.36 -12.62
N SER A 94 -13.60 10.14 -13.69
CA SER A 94 -14.03 10.45 -15.05
C SER A 94 -14.93 9.35 -15.61
N ARG A 95 -15.92 9.75 -16.41
CA ARG A 95 -16.77 8.82 -17.19
C ARG A 95 -15.98 7.97 -18.21
N TYR A 96 -14.73 8.33 -18.48
CA TYR A 96 -13.87 7.67 -19.45
C TYR A 96 -12.91 6.65 -18.83
N ALA A 97 -13.01 6.37 -17.53
CA ALA A 97 -12.28 5.28 -16.90
C ALA A 97 -12.92 3.92 -17.25
N TRP A 98 -12.81 3.51 -18.52
CA TRP A 98 -13.44 2.30 -19.03
C TRP A 98 -13.04 1.03 -18.27
N SER A 99 -11.80 0.94 -17.77
CA SER A 99 -11.35 -0.18 -16.92
C SER A 99 -12.11 -0.27 -15.59
N GLU A 100 -12.70 0.84 -15.14
CA GLU A 100 -13.45 0.99 -13.88
C GLU A 100 -14.91 1.38 -14.13
N SER A 101 -15.44 1.03 -15.30
CA SER A 101 -16.84 1.20 -15.67
C SER A 101 -17.37 -0.10 -16.31
N PRO A 102 -18.03 -0.99 -15.55
CA PRO A 102 -18.45 -0.82 -14.15
C PRO A 102 -17.29 -0.85 -13.16
N ALA A 103 -17.47 -0.16 -12.04
CA ALA A 103 -16.50 -0.05 -10.96
C ALA A 103 -16.11 -1.40 -10.38
N THR A 104 -14.82 -1.59 -10.10
CA THR A 104 -14.36 -2.69 -9.27
C THR A 104 -14.84 -2.46 -7.84
N ARG A 105 -15.54 -3.44 -7.27
CA ARG A 105 -15.93 -3.46 -5.87
C ARG A 105 -14.80 -4.11 -5.09
N THR A 106 -14.25 -3.38 -4.12
CA THR A 106 -13.16 -3.86 -3.29
C THR A 106 -13.61 -4.07 -1.86
N ARG A 107 -12.97 -5.04 -1.19
CA ARG A 107 -12.99 -5.15 0.27
C ARG A 107 -11.58 -5.40 0.77
N ARG A 108 -11.08 -4.53 1.64
CA ARG A 108 -9.73 -4.62 2.21
C ARG A 108 -9.79 -5.12 3.65
N MET A 109 -8.98 -6.13 3.95
CA MET A 109 -8.69 -6.58 5.30
C MET A 109 -7.24 -6.21 5.61
N VAL A 110 -7.06 -5.29 6.55
CA VAL A 110 -5.74 -4.88 7.04
C VAL A 110 -5.53 -5.50 8.42
N SER A 111 -4.47 -6.28 8.59
CA SER A 111 -4.19 -7.00 9.83
C SER A 111 -2.70 -7.07 10.14
N ASN A 112 -2.35 -7.71 11.26
CA ASN A 112 -0.96 -7.96 11.67
C ASN A 112 -0.11 -6.66 11.69
N ILE A 113 -0.75 -5.57 12.15
CA ILE A 113 -0.17 -4.23 12.16
C ILE A 113 0.89 -4.17 13.27
N ARG A 114 2.12 -3.89 12.87
CA ARG A 114 3.28 -3.76 13.75
C ARG A 114 3.86 -2.37 13.54
N VAL A 115 3.89 -1.56 14.58
CA VAL A 115 4.39 -0.18 14.53
C VAL A 115 5.69 -0.09 15.30
N THR A 116 6.67 0.60 14.73
CA THR A 116 7.95 0.94 15.36
C THR A 116 8.25 2.42 15.16
N PRO A 117 9.02 3.09 16.05
CA PRO A 117 9.51 4.44 15.77
C PRO A 117 10.34 4.45 14.48
N HIS A 118 10.32 5.56 13.74
CA HIS A 118 11.11 5.70 12.52
C HIS A 118 11.94 6.98 12.52
N GLY A 119 13.26 6.82 12.65
CA GLY A 119 14.18 7.94 12.80
C GLY A 119 14.09 8.60 14.18
N SER A 120 14.49 9.86 14.26
CA SER A 120 14.48 10.66 15.52
C SER A 120 13.19 11.45 15.73
N ASP A 121 12.29 11.45 14.75
CA ASP A 121 11.04 12.20 14.80
C ASP A 121 9.97 11.37 15.54
N PRO A 122 9.49 11.80 16.71
CA PRO A 122 8.54 11.02 17.51
C PRO A 122 7.17 10.88 16.83
N ALA A 123 6.84 11.72 15.85
CA ALA A 123 5.60 11.64 15.10
C ALA A 123 5.69 10.71 13.88
N LEU A 124 6.89 10.26 13.50
CA LEU A 124 7.10 9.42 12.33
C LEU A 124 7.25 7.95 12.75
N VAL A 125 6.38 7.10 12.23
CA VAL A 125 6.38 5.67 12.52
C VAL A 125 6.56 4.84 11.27
N ALA A 126 7.20 3.69 11.44
CA ALA A 126 7.21 2.63 10.45
C ALA A 126 6.14 1.61 10.82
N ALA A 127 5.21 1.37 9.90
CA ALA A 127 4.13 0.40 10.07
C ALA A 127 4.30 -0.74 9.08
N ARG A 128 4.27 -1.98 9.59
CA ARG A 128 4.24 -3.20 8.78
C ARG A 128 2.88 -3.85 8.94
N SER A 129 2.14 -3.99 7.85
CA SER A 129 0.78 -4.55 7.87
C SER A 129 0.57 -5.59 6.77
N ASN A 130 -0.28 -6.57 7.05
CA ASN A 130 -0.75 -7.52 6.05
C ASN A 130 -2.03 -6.97 5.41
N LEU A 131 -2.14 -7.13 4.10
CA LEU A 131 -3.29 -6.74 3.31
C LEU A 131 -3.85 -7.95 2.58
N VAL A 132 -5.16 -8.11 2.65
CA VAL A 132 -5.93 -8.93 1.71
C VAL A 132 -6.95 -8.02 1.03
N VAL A 133 -6.98 -8.02 -0.30
CA VAL A 133 -7.97 -7.28 -1.09
C VAL A 133 -8.78 -8.23 -1.94
N PHE A 134 -10.09 -8.25 -1.71
CA PHE A 134 -11.06 -8.93 -2.57
C PHE A 134 -11.52 -7.97 -3.65
N CYS A 135 -11.35 -8.34 -4.92
CA CYS A 135 -11.71 -7.52 -6.07
C CYS A 135 -12.83 -8.22 -6.87
N HIS A 136 -14.06 -7.70 -6.77
CA HIS A 136 -15.19 -8.15 -7.58
C HIS A 136 -15.43 -7.19 -8.73
N ARG A 137 -15.49 -7.70 -9.95
CA ARG A 137 -15.74 -6.89 -11.15
C ARG A 137 -16.82 -7.53 -12.02
N GLY A 138 -17.65 -6.68 -12.63
CA GLY A 138 -18.75 -7.13 -13.48
C GLY A 138 -19.69 -8.09 -12.74
N ASP A 139 -19.96 -9.22 -13.38
CA ASP A 139 -20.79 -10.34 -12.94
C ASP A 139 -19.97 -11.54 -12.43
N ALA A 140 -18.66 -11.37 -12.20
CA ALA A 140 -17.79 -12.44 -11.72
C ALA A 140 -18.29 -13.04 -10.40
N ALA A 141 -18.50 -14.37 -10.40
CA ALA A 141 -19.00 -15.12 -9.25
C ALA A 141 -18.02 -15.17 -8.06
N HIS A 142 -16.72 -15.04 -8.34
CA HIS A 142 -15.66 -15.08 -7.34
C HIS A 142 -14.76 -13.84 -7.45
N PRO A 143 -14.25 -13.32 -6.32
CA PRO A 143 -13.30 -12.24 -6.34
C PRO A 143 -11.93 -12.71 -6.84
N GLN A 144 -11.22 -11.82 -7.51
CA GLN A 144 -9.77 -11.91 -7.56
C GLN A 144 -9.21 -11.46 -6.21
N ILE A 145 -8.33 -12.26 -5.62
CA ILE A 145 -7.77 -12.00 -4.29
C ILE A 145 -6.32 -11.59 -4.45
N LEU A 146 -5.98 -10.40 -3.98
CA LEU A 146 -4.60 -9.97 -3.84
C LEU A 146 -4.20 -10.04 -2.37
N THR A 147 -3.02 -10.57 -2.10
CA THR A 147 -2.39 -10.51 -0.78
C THR A 147 -1.07 -9.75 -0.89
N ALA A 148 -0.79 -8.92 0.11
CA ALA A 148 0.44 -8.17 0.17
C ALA A 148 0.89 -7.95 1.61
N GLU A 149 2.19 -7.74 1.77
CA GLU A 149 2.73 -7.08 2.95
C GLU A 149 3.07 -5.63 2.61
N ARG A 150 2.59 -4.70 3.43
CA ARG A 150 2.83 -3.26 3.27
C ARG A 150 3.84 -2.80 4.31
N PHE A 151 4.78 -1.99 3.84
CA PHE A 151 5.76 -1.30 4.63
C PHE A 151 5.55 0.19 4.43
N ASP A 152 5.00 0.83 5.46
CA ASP A 152 4.54 2.20 5.41
C ASP A 152 5.38 3.07 6.34
N GLU A 153 5.66 4.30 5.93
CA GLU A 153 6.11 5.37 6.81
C GLU A 153 4.92 6.32 6.98
N ILE A 154 4.47 6.50 8.22
CA ILE A 154 3.26 7.27 8.53
C ILE A 154 3.64 8.35 9.53
N ARG A 155 3.29 9.59 9.19
CA ARG A 155 3.41 10.73 10.09
C ARG A 155 2.09 10.86 10.86
N ILE A 156 2.13 10.62 12.16
CA ILE A 156 0.97 10.76 13.05
C ILE A 156 0.94 12.19 13.58
N GLY A 157 -0.03 12.98 13.10
CA GLY A 157 -0.23 14.36 13.52
C GLY A 157 -1.36 14.50 14.54
N THR A 158 -1.38 15.63 15.25
CA THR A 158 -2.48 15.99 16.16
C THR A 158 -3.76 16.39 15.42
N GLU A 159 -3.62 16.98 14.22
CA GLU A 159 -4.74 17.42 13.39
C GLU A 159 -4.99 16.47 12.21
N ALA A 160 -3.92 16.05 11.54
CA ALA A 160 -4.00 15.12 10.41
C ALA A 160 -2.78 14.22 10.36
N SER A 161 -3.02 12.92 10.19
CA SER A 161 -1.97 11.95 9.86
C SER A 161 -1.80 11.84 8.35
N ARG A 162 -0.58 11.53 7.91
CA ARG A 162 -0.20 11.44 6.50
C ARG A 162 0.62 10.18 6.21
N LEU A 163 0.33 9.52 5.09
CA LEU A 163 1.17 8.46 4.53
C LEU A 163 2.33 9.11 3.77
N VAL A 164 3.56 8.88 4.23
CA VAL A 164 4.79 9.47 3.67
C VAL A 164 5.43 8.52 2.66
N LYS A 165 5.31 7.21 2.89
CA LYS A 165 5.84 6.20 1.99
C LYS A 165 5.04 4.93 2.10
N ARG A 166 4.86 4.23 0.98
CA ARG A 166 4.36 2.85 0.96
C ARG A 166 5.17 2.01 0.01
N THR A 167 5.60 0.85 0.49
CA THR A 167 6.04 -0.26 -0.34
C THR A 167 5.12 -1.44 -0.10
N ALA A 168 4.30 -1.79 -1.09
CA ALA A 168 3.40 -2.94 -1.06
C ALA A 168 4.02 -4.13 -1.82
N ILE A 169 4.44 -5.15 -1.08
CA ILE A 169 4.99 -6.38 -1.64
C ILE A 169 3.86 -7.37 -1.86
N LEU A 170 3.41 -7.51 -3.10
CA LEU A 170 2.44 -8.53 -3.48
C LEU A 170 3.07 -9.93 -3.40
N ASP A 171 2.28 -10.92 -2.97
CA ASP A 171 2.75 -12.31 -2.88
C ASP A 171 2.74 -13.02 -4.24
N SER A 172 1.91 -12.54 -5.17
CA SER A 172 1.74 -13.15 -6.49
C SER A 172 2.77 -12.65 -7.51
N THR A 173 3.29 -13.58 -8.32
CA THR A 173 4.12 -13.25 -9.50
C THR A 173 3.29 -12.80 -10.69
N VAL A 174 2.07 -13.33 -10.82
CA VAL A 174 1.08 -12.95 -11.83
C VAL A 174 -0.21 -12.61 -11.08
N LEU A 175 -0.76 -11.40 -11.30
CA LEU A 175 -1.83 -10.85 -10.46
C LEU A 175 -3.22 -11.40 -10.76
N GLY A 176 -3.43 -12.10 -11.87
CA GLY A 176 -4.74 -12.64 -12.27
C GLY A 176 -5.80 -11.57 -12.61
N LEU A 177 -5.46 -10.29 -12.52
CA LEU A 177 -6.32 -9.16 -12.88
C LEU A 177 -6.14 -8.78 -14.35
N GLU A 178 -7.21 -8.33 -15.00
CA GLU A 178 -7.13 -7.69 -16.32
C GLU A 178 -6.34 -6.38 -16.29
N SER A 179 -6.41 -5.64 -15.16
CA SER A 179 -5.65 -4.42 -14.92
C SER A 179 -5.51 -4.16 -13.43
N LEU A 180 -4.38 -3.60 -12.99
CA LEU A 180 -4.21 -3.11 -11.61
C LEU A 180 -4.71 -1.66 -11.49
N SER A 181 -6.04 -1.52 -11.43
CA SER A 181 -6.75 -0.24 -11.35
C SER A 181 -6.98 0.27 -9.92
N ILE A 182 -6.71 -0.54 -8.91
CA ILE A 182 -6.90 -0.23 -7.49
C ILE A 182 -5.59 0.25 -6.83
N PHE A 183 -5.72 0.86 -5.64
CA PHE A 183 -4.59 1.12 -4.74
C PHE A 183 -4.46 0.01 -3.69
N LEU A 184 -3.22 -0.31 -3.31
CA LEU A 184 -2.83 -1.30 -2.29
C LEU A 184 -2.51 -0.60 -0.96
#